data_AF-A0A0J1ILI0-F1
#
_entry.id   AF-A0A0J1ILI0-F1
#
_cell.length_a   1.000
_cell.length_b   1.000
_cell.length_c   1.000
_cell.angle_alpha   90.00
_cell.angle_beta   90.00
_cell.angle_gamma   90.00
#
_symmetry.space_group_name_H-M   'P 1'
#
loop_
_entity.id
_entity.type
_entity.pdbx_description
1 polymer ?
#
loop_
_entity_poly.entity_id
_entity_poly.type
_entity_poly.pdbx_seq_one_letter_code
_entity_poly.pdbx_strand_id
1 'polypeptide(L)'
;MKDLKLAGDKSKKSVIKVGDVCLGGKEIVLIGGPCAVESSIQMQKAAAAVRRSGGKILRGGVFKPRTSPYSFQGLGLEGVNYLVQAAREEGLLCVTEVIDLRSLEMVVDKVDLLQIGARNMQNFELLKLAGKVNKPIILKRGLSATIEEWLLAAEYIMAAGNSQVILCERGIRTFEPSTRNTLDLSAVGVAKELSHLPVIVDPSHAAGRRDLIASLSKAAVASGADGLLIEMHPNPEEAMSDGPQSLTPEQFMTLAQDLELVAQSVGRNFVSREMRENLEALRFEIDLIDYTIVERLSKRMQIVSKIGEQKRLDKVKDVGRERDILQRLVPLAEELQLSPEFVKRIYSYVFEFSVQSQIKSKLTGDDQLESLCPMGGK
;
A
#
# COMPACT_ATOMS: atom_id res chain seq x y z
N MET A 1 36.63 -2.53 7.19
CA MET A 1 36.04 -3.31 8.30
C MET A 1 36.58 -4.73 8.19
N LYS A 2 37.02 -5.34 9.30
CA LYS A 2 37.72 -6.64 9.26
C LYS A 2 36.80 -7.83 8.91
N ASP A 3 35.48 -7.66 9.03
CA ASP A 3 34.52 -8.77 9.00
C ASP A 3 33.51 -8.75 7.85
N LEU A 4 33.64 -7.84 6.87
CA LEU A 4 32.81 -7.82 5.65
C LEU A 4 33.50 -8.63 4.54
N LYS A 5 33.19 -9.92 4.43
CA LYS A 5 33.82 -10.84 3.47
C LYS A 5 33.03 -10.99 2.17
N LEU A 6 31.71 -11.16 2.25
CA LEU A 6 30.83 -11.33 1.09
C LEU A 6 30.30 -9.98 0.66
N ALA A 7 29.58 -9.27 1.54
CA ALA A 7 29.03 -7.94 1.26
C ALA A 7 30.13 -6.91 0.92
N GLY A 8 31.33 -7.10 1.49
CA GLY A 8 32.51 -6.28 1.24
C GLY A 8 33.31 -6.65 -0.03
N ASP A 9 32.95 -7.72 -0.74
CA ASP A 9 33.59 -8.08 -2.02
C ASP A 9 33.20 -7.08 -3.10
N LYS A 10 34.06 -6.09 -3.32
CA LYS A 10 33.82 -4.99 -4.25
C LYS A 10 34.31 -5.28 -5.67
N SER A 11 34.60 -6.54 -6.01
CA SER A 11 34.99 -6.95 -7.37
C SER A 11 33.95 -6.56 -8.42
N LYS A 12 32.65 -6.62 -8.08
CA LYS A 12 31.54 -6.20 -8.95
C LYS A 12 30.35 -5.72 -8.13
N LYS A 13 29.73 -4.59 -8.54
CA LYS A 13 28.46 -4.14 -7.96
C LYS A 13 27.34 -5.14 -8.25
N SER A 14 26.56 -5.49 -7.21
CA SER A 14 25.38 -6.33 -7.36
C SER A 14 24.27 -5.59 -8.08
N VAL A 15 23.61 -6.29 -9.00
CA VAL A 15 22.32 -5.90 -9.56
C VAL A 15 21.35 -7.03 -9.27
N ILE A 16 20.34 -6.76 -8.45
CA ILE A 16 19.34 -7.77 -8.07
C ILE A 16 18.21 -7.70 -9.09
N LYS A 17 18.08 -8.77 -9.88
CA LYS A 17 17.07 -8.88 -10.94
C LYS A 17 15.88 -9.71 -10.45
N VAL A 18 14.69 -9.15 -10.58
CA VAL A 18 13.41 -9.79 -10.25
C VAL A 18 12.46 -9.54 -11.40
N GLY A 19 12.16 -10.57 -12.20
CA GLY A 19 11.49 -10.36 -13.49
C GLY A 19 12.25 -9.34 -14.35
N ASP A 20 11.56 -8.25 -14.74
CA ASP A 20 12.12 -7.15 -15.53
C ASP A 20 12.67 -5.99 -14.68
N VAL A 21 12.63 -6.09 -13.36
CA VAL A 21 13.10 -5.06 -12.44
C VAL A 21 14.56 -5.33 -12.05
N CYS A 22 15.40 -4.30 -12.10
CA CYS A 22 16.81 -4.37 -11.72
C CYS A 22 17.12 -3.33 -10.63
N LEU A 23 17.37 -3.78 -9.40
CA LEU A 23 17.82 -2.93 -8.29
C LEU A 23 19.34 -2.86 -8.26
N GLY A 24 19.90 -1.63 -8.27
CA GLY A 24 21.36 -1.38 -8.36
C GLY A 24 21.86 -1.01 -9.76
N GLY A 25 20.95 -0.90 -10.75
CA GLY A 25 21.26 -0.43 -12.10
C GLY A 25 21.16 1.09 -12.26
N LYS A 26 21.19 1.58 -13.50
CA LYS A 26 21.05 3.02 -13.80
C LYS A 26 19.65 3.56 -13.47
N GLU A 27 18.64 2.71 -13.60
CA GLU A 27 17.25 3.04 -13.27
C GLU A 27 17.05 3.14 -11.75
N ILE A 28 16.29 4.14 -11.32
CA ILE A 28 15.79 4.29 -9.95
C ILE A 28 14.47 3.54 -9.84
N VAL A 29 14.41 2.53 -8.97
CA VAL A 29 13.20 1.71 -8.79
C VAL A 29 12.27 2.35 -7.76
N LEU A 30 11.03 2.63 -8.14
CA LEU A 30 10.00 3.10 -7.22
C LEU A 30 9.15 1.94 -6.69
N ILE A 31 9.18 1.78 -5.36
CA ILE A 31 8.39 0.85 -4.58
C ILE A 31 7.34 1.67 -3.82
N GLY A 32 6.06 1.41 -4.08
CA GLY A 32 4.96 2.19 -3.50
C GLY A 32 3.86 1.29 -2.97
N GLY A 33 3.03 1.82 -2.09
CA GLY A 33 1.83 1.13 -1.58
C GLY A 33 1.57 1.38 -0.10
N PRO A 34 0.48 0.82 0.44
CA PRO A 34 -0.02 1.19 1.75
C PRO A 34 0.76 0.55 2.88
N CYS A 35 0.79 1.24 4.03
CA CYS A 35 1.47 0.78 5.25
C CYS A 35 1.00 -0.60 5.72
N ALA A 36 -0.30 -0.85 5.64
CA ALA A 36 -0.93 -2.12 5.95
C ALA A 36 -1.87 -2.52 4.81
N VAL A 37 -2.02 -3.83 4.60
CA VAL A 37 -3.07 -4.36 3.74
C VAL A 37 -4.37 -4.39 4.52
N GLU A 38 -5.39 -3.69 4.02
CA GLU A 38 -6.65 -3.45 4.77
C GLU A 38 -7.86 -4.07 4.06
N SER A 39 -7.88 -4.07 2.73
CA SER A 39 -8.91 -4.75 1.93
C SER A 39 -8.44 -4.98 0.50
N SER A 40 -9.13 -5.85 -0.23
CA SER A 40 -8.88 -6.08 -1.66
C SER A 40 -8.99 -4.79 -2.48
N ILE A 41 -10.08 -4.02 -2.28
CA ILE A 41 -10.32 -2.76 -3.00
C ILE A 41 -9.20 -1.75 -2.71
N GLN A 42 -8.80 -1.60 -1.46
CA GLN A 42 -7.69 -0.71 -1.09
C GLN A 42 -6.40 -1.09 -1.81
N MET A 43 -6.07 -2.38 -1.89
CA MET A 43 -4.88 -2.85 -2.59
C MET A 43 -4.96 -2.67 -4.10
N GLN A 44 -6.12 -2.91 -4.73
CA GLN A 44 -6.33 -2.67 -6.17
C GLN A 44 -6.13 -1.20 -6.53
N LYS A 45 -6.77 -0.29 -5.78
CA LYS A 45 -6.60 1.16 -5.96
C LYS A 45 -5.14 1.58 -5.78
N ALA A 46 -4.46 1.02 -4.78
CA ALA A 46 -3.06 1.33 -4.53
C ALA A 46 -2.13 0.80 -5.63
N ALA A 47 -2.33 -0.44 -6.09
CA ALA A 47 -1.53 -1.06 -7.13
C ALA A 47 -1.51 -0.22 -8.40
N ALA A 48 -2.67 0.21 -8.86
CA ALA A 48 -2.74 1.00 -10.07
C ALA A 48 -2.18 2.41 -9.92
N ALA A 49 -2.37 3.06 -8.77
CA ALA A 49 -1.71 4.32 -8.48
C ALA A 49 -0.17 4.16 -8.55
N VAL A 50 0.36 3.07 -7.99
CA VAL A 50 1.79 2.75 -8.09
C VAL A 50 2.21 2.55 -9.54
N ARG A 51 1.43 1.77 -10.29
CA ARG A 51 1.70 1.46 -11.70
C ARG A 51 1.73 2.70 -12.58
N ARG A 52 0.74 3.59 -12.42
CA ARG A 52 0.60 4.86 -13.15
C ARG A 52 1.75 5.81 -12.88
N SER A 53 2.27 5.83 -11.66
CA SER A 53 3.41 6.66 -11.29
C SER A 53 4.77 6.07 -11.75
N GLY A 54 4.77 5.04 -12.61
CA GLY A 54 6.00 4.36 -13.04
C GLY A 54 6.61 3.44 -11.98
N GLY A 55 5.90 3.20 -10.88
CA GLY A 55 6.29 2.22 -9.88
C GLY A 55 6.34 0.80 -10.46
N LYS A 56 7.26 -0.01 -9.93
CA LYS A 56 7.51 -1.38 -10.39
C LYS A 56 7.21 -2.45 -9.34
N ILE A 57 7.12 -2.04 -8.08
CA ILE A 57 6.93 -2.95 -6.95
C ILE A 57 5.85 -2.38 -6.02
N LEU A 58 4.81 -3.16 -5.78
CA LEU A 58 3.77 -2.90 -4.81
C LEU A 58 4.20 -3.41 -3.43
N ARG A 59 4.19 -2.53 -2.43
CA ARG A 59 4.44 -2.91 -1.03
C ARG A 59 3.15 -2.94 -0.21
N GLY A 60 3.00 -3.92 0.67
CA GLY A 60 1.86 -4.02 1.59
C GLY A 60 2.22 -4.80 2.84
N GLY A 61 1.97 -4.23 4.02
CA GLY A 61 2.28 -4.89 5.30
C GLY A 61 1.13 -5.82 5.71
N VAL A 62 1.34 -7.13 5.63
CA VAL A 62 0.33 -8.14 6.00
C VAL A 62 0.45 -8.60 7.45
N PHE A 63 1.64 -8.44 8.05
CA PHE A 63 1.91 -8.57 9.47
C PHE A 63 2.38 -7.22 10.00
N LYS A 64 1.78 -6.73 11.09
CA LYS A 64 2.11 -5.43 11.68
C LYS A 64 2.64 -5.64 13.10
N PRO A 65 3.97 -5.62 13.33
CA PRO A 65 4.54 -5.62 14.67
C PRO A 65 4.29 -4.25 15.32
N ARG A 66 3.18 -4.14 16.07
CA ARG A 66 2.74 -2.89 16.70
C ARG A 66 3.24 -2.79 18.13
N THR A 67 3.47 -1.55 18.59
CA THR A 67 3.81 -1.27 19.99
C THR A 67 2.65 -1.60 20.94
N SER A 68 1.40 -1.45 20.47
CA SER A 68 0.19 -1.81 21.24
C SER A 68 -0.44 -3.09 20.68
N PRO A 69 -0.80 -4.07 21.53
CA PRO A 69 -1.45 -5.31 21.10
C PRO A 69 -2.89 -5.10 20.63
N TYR A 70 -3.53 -3.98 20.99
CA TYR A 70 -4.91 -3.64 20.59
C TYR A 70 -5.00 -2.94 19.24
N SER A 71 -3.86 -2.60 18.64
CA SER A 71 -3.81 -2.03 17.29
C SER A 71 -4.09 -3.11 16.24
N PHE A 72 -4.48 -2.68 15.04
CA PHE A 72 -4.57 -3.58 13.88
C PHE A 72 -3.24 -4.32 13.65
N GLN A 73 -3.29 -5.65 13.67
CA GLN A 73 -2.13 -6.55 13.57
C GLN A 73 -1.84 -7.00 12.13
N GLY A 74 -2.70 -6.65 11.18
CA GLY A 74 -2.64 -7.12 9.79
C GLY A 74 -3.58 -8.30 9.51
N LEU A 75 -3.89 -8.52 8.23
CA LEU A 75 -4.80 -9.59 7.78
C LEU A 75 -4.11 -10.96 7.60
N GLY A 76 -2.79 -11.03 7.79
CA GLY A 76 -2.03 -12.26 7.59
C GLY A 76 -2.23 -12.84 6.17
N LEU A 77 -2.61 -14.11 6.09
CA LEU A 77 -2.73 -14.85 4.82
C LEU A 77 -3.72 -14.22 3.83
N GLU A 78 -4.85 -13.69 4.33
CA GLU A 78 -5.83 -13.02 3.50
C GLU A 78 -5.24 -11.75 2.86
N GLY A 79 -4.50 -10.97 3.66
CA GLY A 79 -3.78 -9.80 3.17
C GLY A 79 -2.72 -10.14 2.12
N VAL A 80 -2.07 -11.31 2.22
CA VAL A 80 -1.11 -11.78 1.21
C VAL A 80 -1.82 -12.01 -0.12
N ASN A 81 -3.00 -12.63 -0.09
CA ASN A 81 -3.77 -12.88 -1.31
C ASN A 81 -4.19 -11.56 -1.98
N TYR A 82 -4.65 -10.57 -1.22
CA TYR A 82 -4.99 -9.24 -1.74
C TYR A 82 -3.79 -8.53 -2.36
N LEU A 83 -2.63 -8.57 -1.69
CA LEU A 83 -1.39 -7.97 -2.20
C LEU A 83 -0.95 -8.61 -3.52
N VAL A 84 -0.90 -9.95 -3.57
CA VAL A 84 -0.45 -10.69 -4.76
C VAL A 84 -1.41 -10.50 -5.93
N GLN A 85 -2.73 -10.55 -5.66
CA GLN A 85 -3.74 -10.34 -6.69
C GLN A 85 -3.62 -8.93 -7.30
N ALA A 86 -3.60 -7.89 -6.46
CA ALA A 86 -3.53 -6.52 -6.93
C ALA A 86 -2.21 -6.23 -7.70
N ALA A 87 -1.09 -6.77 -7.24
CA ALA A 87 0.18 -6.63 -7.96
C ALA A 87 0.13 -7.32 -9.32
N ARG A 88 -0.43 -8.54 -9.39
CA ARG A 88 -0.55 -9.30 -10.63
C ARG A 88 -1.46 -8.61 -11.66
N GLU A 89 -2.59 -8.07 -11.22
CA GLU A 89 -3.55 -7.36 -12.08
C GLU A 89 -2.90 -6.16 -12.78
N GLU A 90 -1.97 -5.47 -12.10
CA GLU A 90 -1.26 -4.29 -12.62
C GLU A 90 0.12 -4.58 -13.24
N GLY A 91 0.52 -5.86 -13.29
CA GLY A 91 1.84 -6.27 -13.76
C GLY A 91 3.00 -5.71 -12.91
N LEU A 92 2.77 -5.59 -11.60
CA LEU A 92 3.76 -5.19 -10.61
C LEU A 92 4.34 -6.41 -9.91
N LEU A 93 5.58 -6.28 -9.42
CA LEU A 93 6.08 -7.18 -8.39
C LEU A 93 5.46 -6.83 -7.04
N CYS A 94 5.54 -7.71 -6.06
CA CYS A 94 5.09 -7.44 -4.70
C CYS A 94 6.14 -7.73 -3.63
N VAL A 95 6.09 -6.94 -2.54
CA VAL A 95 6.95 -7.09 -1.37
C VAL A 95 6.13 -6.97 -0.07
N THR A 96 6.42 -7.84 0.89
CA THR A 96 5.84 -7.77 2.23
C THR A 96 6.87 -8.09 3.31
N GLU A 97 6.59 -7.64 4.54
CA GLU A 97 7.47 -7.85 5.69
C GLU A 97 7.27 -9.22 6.32
N VAL A 98 8.37 -9.88 6.68
CA VAL A 98 8.38 -11.09 7.52
C VAL A 98 8.96 -10.75 8.88
N ILE A 99 8.38 -11.33 9.93
CA ILE A 99 8.72 -11.00 11.33
C ILE A 99 9.25 -12.18 12.13
N ASP A 100 9.04 -13.40 11.65
CA ASP A 100 9.40 -14.68 12.27
C ASP A 100 9.40 -15.81 11.23
N LEU A 101 9.66 -17.05 11.66
CA LEU A 101 9.63 -18.23 10.79
C LEU A 101 8.24 -18.46 10.17
N ARG A 102 7.18 -18.34 10.96
CA ARG A 102 5.82 -18.64 10.50
C ARG A 102 5.36 -17.67 9.42
N SER A 103 5.64 -16.38 9.59
CA SER A 103 5.38 -15.36 8.57
C SER A 103 6.20 -15.57 7.30
N LEU A 104 7.46 -15.99 7.42
CA LEU A 104 8.28 -16.36 6.27
C LEU A 104 7.67 -17.52 5.47
N GLU A 105 7.34 -18.63 6.13
CA GLU A 105 6.71 -19.81 5.50
C GLU A 105 5.39 -19.46 4.80
N MET A 106 4.60 -18.54 5.38
CA MET A 106 3.31 -18.14 4.80
C MET A 106 3.43 -17.34 3.49
N VAL A 107 4.53 -16.62 3.28
CA VAL A 107 4.64 -15.63 2.18
C VAL A 107 5.70 -15.97 1.14
N VAL A 108 6.73 -16.74 1.49
CA VAL A 108 7.93 -16.95 0.64
C VAL A 108 7.60 -17.40 -0.78
N ASP A 109 6.63 -18.31 -0.95
CA ASP A 109 6.26 -18.85 -2.26
C ASP A 109 5.26 -17.97 -3.03
N LYS A 110 4.76 -16.91 -2.41
CA LYS A 110 3.67 -16.07 -2.95
C LYS A 110 4.12 -14.69 -3.40
N VAL A 111 5.16 -14.15 -2.78
CA VAL A 111 5.65 -12.80 -3.07
C VAL A 111 6.96 -12.81 -3.84
N ASP A 112 7.28 -11.69 -4.48
CA ASP A 112 8.49 -11.56 -5.31
C ASP A 112 9.72 -11.20 -4.49
N LEU A 113 9.53 -10.36 -3.46
CA LEU A 113 10.57 -9.95 -2.53
C LEU A 113 10.09 -10.05 -1.07
N LEU A 114 11.05 -10.26 -0.17
CA LEU A 114 10.83 -10.22 1.27
C LEU A 114 11.40 -8.94 1.86
N GLN A 115 10.76 -8.39 2.89
CA GLN A 115 11.29 -7.29 3.69
C GLN A 115 11.58 -7.76 5.12
N ILE A 116 12.74 -7.42 5.64
CA ILE A 116 13.07 -7.51 7.06
C ILE A 116 13.05 -6.09 7.62
N GLY A 117 12.09 -5.82 8.50
CA GLY A 117 11.90 -4.50 9.10
C GLY A 117 13.02 -4.11 10.06
N ALA A 118 13.14 -2.80 10.33
CA ALA A 118 14.19 -2.23 11.16
C ALA A 118 14.28 -2.84 12.57
N ARG A 119 13.16 -3.27 13.15
CA ARG A 119 13.13 -3.93 14.47
C ARG A 119 13.74 -5.34 14.46
N ASN A 120 13.75 -5.98 13.30
CA ASN A 120 14.29 -7.32 13.09
C ASN A 120 15.66 -7.31 12.41
N MET A 121 16.29 -6.14 12.21
CA MET A 121 17.62 -6.05 11.58
C MET A 121 18.68 -6.88 12.34
N GLN A 122 18.54 -7.04 13.66
CA GLN A 122 19.43 -7.87 14.49
C GLN A 122 18.75 -9.15 15.00
N ASN A 123 17.62 -9.55 14.41
CA ASN A 123 17.04 -10.87 14.65
C ASN A 123 17.83 -11.91 13.82
N PHE A 124 19.02 -12.27 14.30
CA PHE A 124 19.97 -13.11 13.55
C PHE A 124 19.39 -14.46 13.14
N GLU A 125 18.49 -15.04 13.93
CA GLU A 125 17.81 -16.28 13.56
C GLU A 125 16.88 -16.08 12.36
N LEU A 126 16.09 -14.99 12.34
CA LEU A 126 15.30 -14.63 11.17
C LEU A 126 16.18 -14.33 9.94
N LEU A 127 17.31 -13.63 10.12
CA LEU A 127 18.25 -13.36 9.02
C LEU A 127 18.81 -14.65 8.41
N LYS A 128 19.22 -15.61 9.24
CA LYS A 128 19.70 -16.93 8.77
C LYS A 128 18.61 -17.71 8.06
N LEU A 129 17.37 -17.67 8.54
CA LEU A 129 16.23 -18.31 7.90
C LEU A 129 15.94 -17.67 6.52
N ALA A 130 15.90 -16.35 6.45
CA ALA A 130 15.73 -15.63 5.20
C ALA A 130 16.90 -15.89 4.22
N GLY A 131 18.12 -16.05 4.73
CA GLY A 131 19.29 -16.42 3.94
C GLY A 131 19.23 -17.81 3.30
N LYS A 132 18.33 -18.68 3.74
CA LYS A 132 18.13 -20.03 3.17
C LYS A 132 17.08 -20.08 2.06
N VAL A 133 16.36 -18.98 1.81
CA VAL A 133 15.34 -18.94 0.75
C VAL A 133 15.88 -18.26 -0.50
N ASN A 134 15.44 -18.70 -1.67
CA ASN A 134 15.84 -18.11 -2.95
C ASN A 134 14.93 -16.93 -3.34
N LYS A 135 14.91 -15.89 -2.49
CA LYS A 135 14.14 -14.66 -2.72
C LYS A 135 14.98 -13.43 -2.37
N PRO A 136 14.90 -12.34 -3.16
CA PRO A 136 15.48 -11.06 -2.79
C PRO A 136 14.97 -10.55 -1.44
N ILE A 137 15.88 -10.00 -0.63
CA ILE A 137 15.58 -9.48 0.70
C ILE A 137 15.91 -8.00 0.79
N ILE A 138 14.90 -7.19 1.10
CA ILE A 138 15.07 -5.80 1.52
C ILE A 138 15.35 -5.78 3.02
N LEU A 139 16.57 -5.43 3.41
CA LEU A 139 17.00 -5.31 4.81
C LEU A 139 16.98 -3.85 5.25
N LYS A 140 15.99 -3.48 6.07
CA LYS A 140 15.90 -2.13 6.65
C LYS A 140 16.95 -1.94 7.75
N ARG A 141 17.63 -0.78 7.74
CA ARG A 141 18.53 -0.39 8.82
C ARG A 141 17.79 -0.27 10.15
N GLY A 142 18.42 -0.75 11.22
CA GLY A 142 17.90 -0.68 12.58
C GLY A 142 17.88 0.76 13.11
N LEU A 143 16.99 1.04 14.06
CA LEU A 143 16.72 2.40 14.57
C LEU A 143 17.97 3.12 15.10
N SER A 144 18.91 2.40 15.68
CA SER A 144 20.16 2.96 16.23
C SER A 144 21.40 2.23 15.70
N ALA A 145 21.24 1.50 14.59
CA ALA A 145 22.34 0.71 14.04
C ALA A 145 23.36 1.61 13.34
N THR A 146 24.64 1.36 13.58
CA THR A 146 25.73 1.87 12.75
C THR A 146 25.66 1.25 11.35
N ILE A 147 26.36 1.85 10.39
CA ILE A 147 26.46 1.29 9.03
C ILE A 147 27.18 -0.06 9.05
N GLU A 148 28.19 -0.21 9.92
CA GLU A 148 28.90 -1.49 10.10
C GLU A 148 27.96 -2.60 10.58
N GLU A 149 27.17 -2.35 11.64
CA GLU A 149 26.20 -3.34 12.13
C GLU A 149 25.14 -3.71 11.09
N TRP A 150 24.74 -2.74 10.25
CA TRP A 150 23.81 -2.97 9.17
C TRP A 150 24.40 -3.84 8.05
N LEU A 151 25.64 -3.59 7.66
CA LEU A 151 26.36 -4.41 6.68
C LEU A 151 26.66 -5.82 7.24
N LEU A 152 26.98 -5.95 8.52
CA LEU A 152 27.14 -7.25 9.18
C LEU A 152 25.82 -8.03 9.26
N ALA A 153 24.67 -7.35 9.44
CA ALA A 153 23.38 -8.00 9.33
C ALA A 153 23.11 -8.52 7.91
N ALA A 154 23.52 -7.80 6.87
CA ALA A 154 23.48 -8.32 5.50
C ALA A 154 24.38 -9.55 5.33
N GLU A 155 25.55 -9.57 5.98
CA GLU A 155 26.44 -10.74 5.96
C GLU A 155 25.81 -12.00 6.53
N TYR A 156 24.99 -11.91 7.59
CA TYR A 156 24.28 -13.07 8.11
C TYR A 156 23.36 -13.73 7.07
N ILE A 157 22.69 -12.92 6.24
CA ILE A 157 21.84 -13.42 5.16
C ILE A 157 22.68 -14.07 4.07
N MET A 158 23.76 -13.40 3.65
CA MET A 158 24.63 -13.87 2.57
C MET A 158 25.40 -15.14 2.95
N ALA A 159 25.93 -15.20 4.17
CA ALA A 159 26.64 -16.37 4.69
C ALA A 159 25.73 -17.59 4.86
N ALA A 160 24.42 -17.38 5.03
CA ALA A 160 23.43 -18.45 5.06
C ALA A 160 23.04 -18.98 3.67
N GLY A 161 23.46 -18.31 2.58
CA GLY A 161 23.34 -18.81 1.21
C GLY A 161 22.68 -17.86 0.21
N ASN A 162 22.15 -16.71 0.64
CA ASN A 162 21.40 -15.81 -0.24
C ASN A 162 22.12 -14.47 -0.46
N SER A 163 22.71 -14.30 -1.63
CA SER A 163 23.41 -13.07 -2.03
C SER A 163 22.50 -11.94 -2.52
N GLN A 164 21.18 -12.15 -2.56
CA GLN A 164 20.20 -11.20 -3.11
C GLN A 164 19.71 -10.20 -2.06
N VAL A 165 20.62 -9.44 -1.47
CA VAL A 165 20.31 -8.45 -0.42
C VAL A 165 20.24 -7.03 -1.00
N ILE A 166 19.19 -6.30 -0.62
CA ILE A 166 18.99 -4.88 -0.92
C ILE A 166 18.94 -4.14 0.41
N LEU A 167 19.80 -3.15 0.57
CA LEU A 167 19.87 -2.34 1.78
C LEU A 167 18.81 -1.22 1.71
N CYS A 168 17.99 -1.04 2.74
CA CYS A 168 17.06 0.08 2.86
C CYS A 168 17.37 1.01 4.06
N GLU A 169 17.88 2.22 3.78
CA GLU A 169 18.04 3.30 4.77
C GLU A 169 16.68 3.91 5.10
N ARG A 170 16.37 4.13 6.38
CA ARG A 170 15.01 4.47 6.86
C ARG A 170 14.98 5.44 8.03
N GLY A 171 16.07 6.15 8.24
CA GLY A 171 16.34 7.05 9.35
C GLY A 171 16.78 6.34 10.61
N ILE A 172 17.59 7.06 11.39
CA ILE A 172 18.07 6.67 12.71
C ILE A 172 17.43 7.53 13.81
N ARG A 173 17.37 6.98 15.01
CA ARG A 173 16.93 7.70 16.20
C ARG A 173 18.02 8.67 16.63
N THR A 174 17.62 9.92 16.86
CA THR A 174 18.47 10.99 17.39
C THR A 174 17.73 11.71 18.51
N PHE A 175 18.27 12.84 18.95
CA PHE A 175 17.61 13.74 19.91
C PHE A 175 16.54 14.64 19.25
N GLU A 176 16.45 14.68 17.90
CA GLU A 176 15.60 15.61 17.16
C GLU A 176 14.12 15.16 17.17
N PRO A 177 13.17 15.94 17.72
CA PRO A 177 11.78 15.53 17.84
C PRO A 177 10.88 15.90 16.65
N SER A 178 11.29 16.80 15.75
CA SER A 178 10.43 17.30 14.65
C SER A 178 10.17 16.27 13.53
N THR A 179 10.95 15.19 13.52
CA THR A 179 10.81 14.02 12.63
C THR A 179 10.83 12.74 13.45
N ARG A 180 10.13 11.70 12.99
CA ARG A 180 10.09 10.39 13.68
C ARG A 180 11.49 9.77 13.82
N ASN A 181 12.32 9.90 12.81
CA ASN A 181 13.74 9.55 12.76
C ASN A 181 14.48 10.59 11.90
N THR A 182 15.78 10.77 12.12
CA THR A 182 16.61 11.59 11.24
C THR A 182 17.08 10.75 10.06
N LEU A 183 16.73 11.14 8.83
CA LEU A 183 17.20 10.44 7.64
C LEU A 183 18.71 10.64 7.45
N ASP A 184 19.47 9.55 7.48
CA ASP A 184 20.93 9.57 7.29
C ASP A 184 21.27 9.33 5.81
N LEU A 185 21.25 10.39 5.01
CA LEU A 185 21.60 10.30 3.59
C LEU A 185 23.08 9.96 3.35
N SER A 186 23.96 10.21 4.32
CA SER A 186 25.37 9.86 4.21
C SER A 186 25.55 8.33 4.14
N ALA A 187 24.66 7.57 4.80
CA ALA A 187 24.68 6.12 4.78
C ALA A 187 24.49 5.53 3.38
N VAL A 188 23.79 6.22 2.47
CA VAL A 188 23.65 5.79 1.07
C VAL A 188 25.02 5.73 0.39
N GLY A 189 25.80 6.81 0.49
CA GLY A 189 27.14 6.86 -0.09
C GLY A 189 28.11 5.90 0.59
N VAL A 190 28.15 5.90 1.92
CA VAL A 190 29.08 5.09 2.71
C VAL A 190 28.79 3.58 2.54
N ALA A 191 27.53 3.15 2.56
CA ALA A 191 27.19 1.74 2.34
C ALA A 191 27.56 1.29 0.91
N LYS A 192 27.37 2.15 -0.10
CA LYS A 192 27.80 1.88 -1.47
C LYS A 192 29.31 1.91 -1.64
N GLU A 193 30.05 2.65 -0.83
CA GLU A 193 31.51 2.62 -0.84
C GLU A 193 32.05 1.34 -0.20
N LEU A 194 31.44 0.90 0.89
CA LEU A 194 31.90 -0.23 1.68
C LEU A 194 31.41 -1.58 1.16
N SER A 195 30.31 -1.61 0.42
CA SER A 195 29.70 -2.84 -0.10
C SER A 195 29.43 -2.80 -1.59
N HIS A 196 29.07 -3.95 -2.16
CA HIS A 196 28.60 -4.05 -3.53
C HIS A 196 27.06 -4.04 -3.66
N LEU A 197 26.33 -4.01 -2.54
CA LEU A 197 24.87 -4.17 -2.51
C LEU A 197 24.13 -2.90 -2.99
N PRO A 198 22.94 -3.05 -3.62
CA PRO A 198 22.07 -1.92 -3.90
C PRO A 198 21.57 -1.26 -2.61
N VAL A 199 21.41 0.07 -2.62
CA VAL A 199 20.91 0.83 -1.47
C VAL A 199 19.70 1.66 -1.87
N ILE A 200 18.53 1.37 -1.29
CA ILE A 200 17.29 2.13 -1.43
C ILE A 200 17.02 2.96 -0.17
N VAL A 201 16.07 3.90 -0.26
CA VAL A 201 15.70 4.78 0.86
C VAL A 201 14.19 4.74 1.12
N ASP A 202 13.81 4.71 2.39
CA ASP A 202 12.44 4.85 2.88
C ASP A 202 12.25 6.22 3.57
N PRO A 203 11.82 7.25 2.81
CA PRO A 203 11.62 8.60 3.36
C PRO A 203 10.36 8.68 4.23
N SER A 204 9.37 7.81 4.01
CA SER A 204 8.10 7.82 4.76
C SER A 204 8.32 7.46 6.23
N HIS A 205 9.00 6.35 6.52
CA HIS A 205 9.27 5.94 7.90
C HIS A 205 10.41 6.71 8.54
N ALA A 206 11.32 7.28 7.74
CA ALA A 206 12.35 8.17 8.25
C ALA A 206 11.69 9.42 8.84
N ALA A 207 11.01 10.22 8.03
CA ALA A 207 10.41 11.46 8.49
C ALA A 207 9.21 11.24 9.42
N GLY A 208 8.37 10.25 9.11
CA GLY A 208 7.06 10.09 9.74
C GLY A 208 6.10 11.25 9.48
N ARG A 209 6.32 11.98 8.37
CA ARG A 209 5.65 13.23 8.01
C ARG A 209 5.45 13.29 6.51
N ARG A 210 4.19 13.41 6.07
CA ARG A 210 3.80 13.43 4.66
C ARG A 210 4.47 14.56 3.88
N ASP A 211 4.52 15.75 4.47
CA ASP A 211 5.03 16.98 3.85
C ASP A 211 6.53 16.93 3.54
N LEU A 212 7.29 16.06 4.22
CA LEU A 212 8.74 15.89 4.01
C LEU A 212 9.09 14.79 3.00
N ILE A 213 8.14 13.93 2.62
CA ILE A 213 8.44 12.77 1.77
C ILE A 213 9.00 13.22 0.42
N ALA A 214 8.41 14.25 -0.20
CA ALA A 214 8.82 14.69 -1.52
C ALA A 214 10.26 15.24 -1.55
N SER A 215 10.62 16.10 -0.59
CA SER A 215 11.97 16.67 -0.51
C SER A 215 13.02 15.62 -0.18
N LEU A 216 12.73 14.73 0.77
CA LEU A 216 13.64 13.65 1.16
C LEU A 216 13.83 12.60 0.05
N SER A 217 12.78 12.31 -0.72
CA SER A 217 12.87 11.41 -1.88
C SER A 217 13.79 11.97 -2.96
N LYS A 218 13.64 13.27 -3.28
CA LYS A 218 14.52 13.96 -4.23
C LYS A 218 15.96 13.96 -3.74
N ALA A 219 16.18 14.26 -2.46
CA ALA A 219 17.52 14.24 -1.86
C ALA A 219 18.15 12.84 -1.88
N ALA A 220 17.37 11.78 -1.63
CA ALA A 220 17.83 10.40 -1.69
C ALA A 220 18.25 9.96 -3.09
N VAL A 221 17.50 10.36 -4.13
CA VAL A 221 17.92 10.10 -5.52
C VAL A 221 19.21 10.85 -5.84
N ALA A 222 19.28 12.13 -5.46
CA ALA A 222 20.48 12.94 -5.69
C ALA A 222 21.71 12.41 -4.93
N SER A 223 21.53 11.78 -3.75
CA SER A 223 22.62 11.14 -2.99
C SER A 223 23.04 9.77 -3.53
N GLY A 224 22.38 9.27 -4.59
CA GLY A 224 22.79 8.05 -5.30
C GLY A 224 22.04 6.78 -4.89
N ALA A 225 20.87 6.90 -4.25
CA ALA A 225 20.01 5.75 -3.99
C ALA A 225 19.66 4.99 -5.28
N ASP A 226 19.41 3.69 -5.17
CA ASP A 226 19.04 2.80 -6.27
C ASP A 226 17.52 2.60 -6.39
N GLY A 227 16.77 3.16 -5.45
CA GLY A 227 15.32 3.08 -5.41
C GLY A 227 14.76 3.76 -4.17
N LEU A 228 13.44 3.87 -4.15
CA LEU A 228 12.68 4.48 -3.07
C LEU A 228 11.56 3.54 -2.64
N LEU A 229 11.36 3.43 -1.32
CA LEU A 229 10.25 2.70 -0.71
C LEU A 229 9.35 3.70 0.01
N ILE A 230 8.22 4.02 -0.59
CA ILE A 230 7.35 5.11 -0.15
C ILE A 230 5.97 4.58 0.22
N GLU A 231 5.44 5.07 1.34
CA GLU A 231 4.06 4.80 1.73
C GLU A 231 3.08 5.71 1.00
N MET A 232 2.08 5.08 0.38
CA MET A 232 0.96 5.75 -0.28
C MET A 232 -0.31 4.99 0.06
N HIS A 233 -1.36 5.72 0.41
CA HIS A 233 -2.67 5.14 0.72
C HIS A 233 -3.73 5.78 -0.16
N PRO A 234 -4.68 5.02 -0.76
CA PRO A 234 -5.75 5.60 -1.59
C PRO A 234 -6.65 6.56 -0.82
N ASN A 235 -6.82 6.34 0.49
CA ASN A 235 -7.55 7.24 1.39
C ASN A 235 -6.83 7.37 2.74
N PRO A 236 -5.78 8.20 2.86
CA PRO A 236 -4.94 8.20 4.06
C PRO A 236 -5.66 8.57 5.37
N GLU A 237 -6.78 9.29 5.28
CA GLU A 237 -7.57 9.70 6.46
C GLU A 237 -8.26 8.53 7.15
N GLU A 238 -8.59 7.47 6.40
CA GLU A 238 -9.25 6.26 6.90
C GLU A 238 -8.26 5.10 7.15
N ALA A 239 -6.95 5.31 6.96
CA ALA A 239 -5.95 4.25 7.06
C ALA A 239 -5.81 3.68 8.48
N MET A 240 -5.72 2.35 8.59
CA MET A 240 -5.57 1.62 9.86
C MET A 240 -4.15 1.73 10.46
N SER A 241 -3.19 2.19 9.67
CA SER A 241 -1.80 2.39 10.07
C SER A 241 -1.15 3.51 9.26
N ASP A 242 -0.45 4.41 9.95
CA ASP A 242 0.43 5.42 9.33
C ASP A 242 -0.25 6.32 8.25
N GLY A 243 -1.56 6.57 8.41
CA GLY A 243 -2.32 7.51 7.57
C GLY A 243 -1.70 8.92 7.49
N PRO A 244 -1.30 9.56 8.61
CA PRO A 244 -0.73 10.91 8.59
C PRO A 244 0.57 11.05 7.79
N GLN A 245 1.33 9.97 7.58
CA GLN A 245 2.56 9.99 6.79
C GLN A 245 2.40 9.44 5.37
N SER A 246 1.32 8.71 5.07
CA SER A 246 1.11 8.15 3.73
C SER A 246 0.76 9.24 2.73
N LEU A 247 1.37 9.25 1.55
CA LEU A 247 0.97 10.12 0.44
C LEU A 247 -0.42 9.73 -0.09
N THR A 248 -1.14 10.68 -0.70
CA THR A 248 -2.27 10.35 -1.59
C THR A 248 -1.76 9.85 -2.95
N PRO A 249 -2.61 9.19 -3.76
CA PRO A 249 -2.24 8.79 -5.13
C PRO A 249 -1.72 9.95 -5.98
N GLU A 250 -2.36 11.12 -5.90
CA GLU A 250 -2.01 12.32 -6.67
C GLU A 250 -0.63 12.83 -6.26
N GLN A 251 -0.38 12.92 -4.95
CA GLN A 251 0.94 13.34 -4.42
C GLN A 251 2.04 12.36 -4.82
N PHE A 252 1.75 11.06 -4.80
CA PHE A 252 2.68 10.02 -5.23
C PHE A 252 3.03 10.14 -6.73
N MET A 253 2.04 10.46 -7.56
CA MET A 253 2.23 10.69 -8.99
C MET A 253 3.03 11.96 -9.29
N THR A 254 2.70 13.09 -8.65
CA THR A 254 3.47 14.33 -8.77
C THR A 254 4.92 14.12 -8.34
N LEU A 255 5.14 13.39 -7.24
CA LEU A 255 6.49 13.05 -6.80
C LEU A 255 7.25 12.24 -7.84
N ALA A 256 6.63 11.23 -8.46
CA ALA A 256 7.28 10.43 -9.48
C ALA A 256 7.73 11.28 -10.69
N GLN A 257 6.93 12.26 -11.10
CA GLN A 257 7.30 13.21 -12.16
C GLN A 257 8.52 14.07 -11.75
N ASP A 258 8.50 14.62 -10.55
CA ASP A 258 9.62 15.40 -10.01
C ASP A 258 10.92 14.58 -9.94
N LEU A 259 10.83 13.30 -9.57
CA LEU A 259 11.98 12.40 -9.45
C LEU A 259 12.66 12.13 -10.78
N GLU A 260 11.94 12.19 -11.90
CA GLU A 260 12.53 12.00 -13.22
C GLU A 260 13.58 13.07 -13.53
N LEU A 261 13.24 14.34 -13.30
CA LEU A 261 14.16 15.47 -13.51
C LEU A 261 15.38 15.36 -12.59
N VAL A 262 15.17 14.99 -11.33
CA VAL A 262 16.27 14.83 -10.37
C VAL A 262 17.18 13.67 -10.78
N ALA A 263 16.61 12.50 -11.12
CA ALA A 263 17.39 11.34 -11.56
C ALA A 263 18.26 11.68 -12.78
N GLN A 264 17.69 12.34 -13.79
CA GLN A 264 18.42 12.76 -14.99
C GLN A 264 19.60 13.69 -14.66
N SER A 265 19.41 14.64 -13.74
CA SER A 265 20.46 15.59 -13.36
C SER A 265 21.67 14.94 -12.69
N VAL A 266 21.51 13.75 -12.10
CA VAL A 266 22.60 12.95 -11.52
C VAL A 266 23.00 11.74 -12.37
N GLY A 267 22.65 11.76 -13.67
CA GLY A 267 23.03 10.72 -14.63
C GLY A 267 22.35 9.37 -14.41
N ARG A 268 21.24 9.35 -13.68
CA ARG A 268 20.37 8.19 -13.47
C ARG A 268 19.12 8.32 -14.34
N ASN A 269 18.36 7.23 -14.47
CA ASN A 269 17.11 7.25 -15.21
C ASN A 269 15.95 6.90 -14.27
N PHE A 270 14.78 7.48 -14.53
CA PHE A 270 13.53 7.09 -13.91
C PHE A 270 12.56 6.81 -15.05
N VAL A 271 12.00 5.61 -15.12
CA VAL A 271 10.95 5.33 -16.12
C VAL A 271 9.63 5.76 -15.49
N SER A 272 9.34 7.06 -15.53
CA SER A 272 7.94 7.44 -15.63
C SER A 272 7.52 6.89 -17.00
N ARG A 273 6.59 5.93 -17.05
CA ARG A 273 6.02 5.61 -18.37
C ARG A 273 5.46 6.93 -18.88
N GLU A 274 5.70 7.25 -20.16
CA GLU A 274 4.79 8.13 -20.88
C GLU A 274 3.39 7.47 -20.83
N MET A 275 2.66 7.71 -19.75
CA MET A 275 1.23 7.49 -19.69
C MET A 275 0.59 8.83 -20.02
N ARG A 276 0.95 9.37 -21.19
CA ARG A 276 0.10 10.34 -21.88
C ARG A 276 -1.13 9.55 -22.31
N GLU A 277 -2.26 9.79 -21.65
CA GLU A 277 -3.62 9.52 -22.16
C GLU A 277 -3.76 8.19 -22.94
N ASN A 278 -3.18 7.09 -22.45
CA ASN A 278 -3.36 5.81 -23.14
C ASN A 278 -4.65 5.15 -22.67
N LEU A 279 -5.25 4.37 -23.56
CA LEU A 279 -6.58 3.79 -23.36
C LEU A 279 -6.67 2.93 -22.09
N GLU A 280 -5.58 2.26 -21.71
CA GLU A 280 -5.52 1.44 -20.49
C GLU A 280 -5.57 2.30 -19.22
N ALA A 281 -4.87 3.44 -19.20
CA ALA A 281 -4.92 4.38 -18.08
C ALA A 281 -6.35 4.89 -17.83
N LEU A 282 -7.01 5.35 -18.90
CA LEU A 282 -8.39 5.85 -18.84
C LEU A 282 -9.38 4.77 -18.42
N ARG A 283 -9.23 3.53 -18.92
CA ARG A 283 -10.07 2.40 -18.49
C ARG A 283 -9.95 2.13 -17.00
N PHE A 284 -8.74 2.17 -16.46
CA PHE A 284 -8.59 2.01 -15.02
C PHE A 284 -9.16 3.19 -14.23
N GLU A 285 -9.18 4.43 -14.77
CA GLU A 285 -9.87 5.54 -14.10
C GLU A 285 -11.36 5.27 -14.00
N ILE A 286 -11.94 4.71 -15.06
CA ILE A 286 -13.32 4.22 -15.06
C ILE A 286 -13.48 3.11 -14.01
N ASP A 287 -12.59 2.12 -13.97
CA ASP A 287 -12.68 1.02 -12.99
C ASP A 287 -12.66 1.57 -11.55
N LEU A 288 -11.78 2.53 -11.22
CA LEU A 288 -11.75 3.20 -9.91
C LEU A 288 -13.04 3.91 -9.55
N ILE A 289 -13.62 4.62 -10.53
CA ILE A 289 -14.90 5.30 -10.38
C ILE A 289 -15.99 4.26 -10.13
N ASP A 290 -16.02 3.17 -10.90
CA ASP A 290 -17.00 2.09 -10.77
C ASP A 290 -16.93 1.41 -9.39
N TYR A 291 -15.72 1.10 -8.92
CA TYR A 291 -15.51 0.62 -7.55
C TYR A 291 -16.08 1.59 -6.52
N THR A 292 -15.83 2.89 -6.71
CA THR A 292 -16.32 3.93 -5.80
C THR A 292 -17.84 4.06 -5.86
N ILE A 293 -18.46 3.93 -7.04
CA ILE A 293 -19.91 3.91 -7.20
C ILE A 293 -20.51 2.77 -6.38
N VAL A 294 -20.00 1.55 -6.54
CA VAL A 294 -20.48 0.36 -5.81
C VAL A 294 -20.31 0.54 -4.30
N GLU A 295 -19.16 1.02 -3.85
CA GLU A 295 -18.89 1.28 -2.43
C GLU A 295 -19.86 2.31 -1.83
N ARG A 296 -20.10 3.42 -2.55
CA ARG A 296 -21.01 4.49 -2.12
C ARG A 296 -22.47 4.01 -2.11
N LEU A 297 -22.86 3.18 -3.08
CA LEU A 297 -24.18 2.54 -3.08
C LEU A 297 -24.35 1.60 -1.88
N SER A 298 -23.33 0.80 -1.54
CA SER A 298 -23.34 -0.06 -0.36
C SER A 298 -23.49 0.74 0.94
N LYS A 299 -22.68 1.80 1.13
CA LYS A 299 -22.80 2.74 2.27
C LYS A 299 -24.20 3.37 2.35
N ARG A 300 -24.77 3.76 1.21
CA ARG A 300 -26.15 4.25 1.13
C ARG A 300 -27.15 3.18 1.58
N MET A 301 -26.99 1.92 1.17
CA MET A 301 -27.89 0.82 1.57
C MET A 301 -27.85 0.56 3.07
N GLN A 302 -26.68 0.64 3.71
CA GLN A 302 -26.58 0.52 5.16
C GLN A 302 -27.38 1.60 5.90
N ILE A 303 -27.34 2.84 5.41
CA ILE A 303 -28.15 3.95 5.96
C ILE A 303 -29.64 3.71 5.70
N VAL A 304 -30.00 3.25 4.49
CA VAL A 304 -31.38 2.89 4.14
C VAL A 304 -31.93 1.80 5.06
N SER A 305 -31.11 0.80 5.44
CA SER A 305 -31.49 -0.23 6.41
C SER A 305 -31.85 0.38 7.77
N LYS A 306 -31.00 1.27 8.30
CA LYS A 306 -31.25 2.00 9.55
C LYS A 306 -32.53 2.85 9.49
N ILE A 307 -32.80 3.49 8.36
CA ILE A 307 -34.05 4.21 8.13
C ILE A 307 -35.25 3.24 8.11
N GLY A 308 -35.07 2.07 7.49
CA GLY A 308 -36.09 1.03 7.40
C GLY A 308 -36.53 0.53 8.77
N GLU A 309 -35.58 0.34 9.70
CA GLU A 309 -35.87 -0.03 11.11
C GLU A 309 -36.84 0.95 11.78
N GLN A 310 -36.75 2.24 11.45
CA GLN A 310 -37.59 3.30 12.04
C GLN A 310 -38.94 3.49 11.33
N LYS A 311 -39.14 2.92 10.13
CA LYS A 311 -40.38 3.06 9.36
C LYS A 311 -41.36 1.92 9.65
N ARG A 312 -42.66 2.16 9.54
CA ARG A 312 -43.70 1.11 9.52
C ARG A 312 -43.73 0.42 8.16
N LEU A 313 -44.11 -0.87 8.13
CA LEU A 313 -44.12 -1.73 6.91
C LEU A 313 -44.97 -1.16 5.77
N ASP A 314 -46.07 -0.47 6.08
CA ASP A 314 -46.98 0.16 5.14
C ASP A 314 -46.43 1.47 4.51
N LYS A 315 -45.32 2.01 5.01
CA LYS A 315 -44.72 3.29 4.57
C LYS A 315 -43.26 3.18 4.14
N VAL A 316 -42.84 2.01 3.68
CA VAL A 316 -41.47 1.79 3.21
C VAL A 316 -41.19 2.64 1.97
N LYS A 317 -42.11 2.64 0.98
CA LYS A 317 -42.01 3.48 -0.21
C LYS A 317 -42.48 4.90 0.09
N ASP A 318 -41.64 5.88 -0.28
CA ASP A 318 -41.90 7.30 -0.05
C ASP A 318 -41.71 8.08 -1.35
N VAL A 319 -42.79 8.20 -2.11
CA VAL A 319 -42.81 8.83 -3.44
C VAL A 319 -42.46 10.33 -3.37
N GLY A 320 -42.82 10.99 -2.26
CA GLY A 320 -42.47 12.39 -2.04
C GLY A 320 -40.96 12.56 -1.91
N ARG A 321 -40.33 11.73 -1.07
CA ARG A 321 -38.87 11.75 -0.89
C ARG A 321 -38.11 11.37 -2.16
N GLU A 322 -38.59 10.40 -2.93
CA GLU A 322 -38.02 10.03 -4.23
C GLU A 322 -38.04 11.23 -5.20
N ARG A 323 -39.16 11.96 -5.26
CA ARG A 323 -39.29 13.18 -6.07
C ARG A 323 -38.32 14.27 -5.62
N ASP A 324 -38.19 14.52 -4.32
CA ASP A 324 -37.27 15.53 -3.77
C ASP A 324 -35.79 15.22 -4.05
N ILE A 325 -35.44 13.94 -4.07
CA ILE A 325 -34.09 13.50 -4.43
C ILE A 325 -33.84 13.79 -5.91
N LEU A 326 -34.76 13.42 -6.80
CA LEU A 326 -34.60 13.68 -8.23
C LEU A 326 -34.59 15.18 -8.57
N GLN A 327 -35.40 15.99 -7.89
CA GLN A 327 -35.38 17.45 -8.06
C GLN A 327 -34.02 18.08 -7.73
N ARG A 328 -33.22 17.47 -6.85
CA ARG A 328 -31.87 17.93 -6.54
C ARG A 328 -30.80 17.34 -7.44
N LEU A 329 -30.91 16.06 -7.78
CA LEU A 329 -29.88 15.35 -8.53
C LEU A 329 -29.93 15.57 -10.04
N VAL A 330 -31.12 15.81 -10.60
CA VAL A 330 -31.25 16.07 -12.05
C VAL A 330 -30.55 17.37 -12.46
N PRO A 331 -30.75 18.52 -11.78
CA PRO A 331 -30.02 19.75 -12.12
C PRO A 331 -28.50 19.61 -11.93
N LEU A 332 -28.07 18.92 -10.87
CA LEU A 332 -26.65 18.63 -10.65
C LEU A 332 -26.06 17.76 -11.78
N ALA A 333 -26.83 16.81 -12.30
CA ALA A 333 -26.40 15.99 -13.42
C ALA A 333 -26.16 16.85 -14.68
N GLU A 334 -27.07 17.78 -14.97
CA GLU A 334 -26.92 18.71 -16.09
C GLU A 334 -25.68 19.59 -15.95
N GLU A 335 -25.42 20.13 -14.75
CA GLU A 335 -24.22 20.91 -14.43
C GLU A 335 -22.93 20.10 -14.65
N LEU A 336 -22.96 18.82 -14.32
CA LEU A 336 -21.85 17.87 -14.51
C LEU A 336 -21.84 17.21 -15.90
N GLN A 337 -22.64 17.69 -16.85
CA GLN A 337 -22.73 17.19 -18.23
C GLN A 337 -23.16 15.72 -18.35
N LEU A 338 -23.95 15.23 -17.40
CA LEU A 338 -24.61 13.92 -17.43
C LEU A 338 -26.07 14.06 -17.88
N SER A 339 -26.56 13.07 -18.63
CA SER A 339 -27.95 13.05 -19.10
C SER A 339 -28.94 12.99 -17.92
N PRO A 340 -29.93 13.90 -17.84
CA PRO A 340 -31.01 13.85 -16.87
C PRO A 340 -31.75 12.51 -16.85
N GLU A 341 -32.08 11.99 -18.03
CA GLU A 341 -32.75 10.69 -18.21
C GLU A 341 -31.91 9.53 -17.69
N PHE A 342 -30.58 9.59 -17.86
CA PHE A 342 -29.68 8.58 -17.34
C PHE A 342 -29.72 8.53 -15.80
N VAL A 343 -29.63 9.69 -15.14
CA VAL A 343 -29.69 9.78 -13.67
C VAL A 343 -31.06 9.35 -13.15
N LYS A 344 -32.16 9.75 -13.80
CA LYS A 344 -33.51 9.28 -13.44
C LYS A 344 -33.61 7.75 -13.49
N ARG A 345 -33.05 7.11 -14.53
CA ARG A 345 -33.04 5.64 -14.68
C ARG A 345 -32.20 4.94 -13.61
N ILE A 346 -30.98 5.42 -13.36
CA ILE A 346 -30.14 4.82 -12.30
C ILE A 346 -30.86 4.91 -10.95
N TYR A 347 -31.37 6.09 -10.61
CA TYR A 347 -32.00 6.29 -9.31
C TYR A 347 -33.33 5.56 -9.16
N SER A 348 -34.08 5.29 -10.23
CA SER A 348 -35.26 4.43 -10.13
C SER A 348 -34.90 3.01 -9.69
N TYR A 349 -33.81 2.43 -10.22
CA TYR A 349 -33.32 1.13 -9.77
C TYR A 349 -32.79 1.18 -8.33
N VAL A 350 -32.08 2.26 -7.96
CA VAL A 350 -31.58 2.44 -6.59
C VAL A 350 -32.73 2.54 -5.58
N PHE A 351 -33.81 3.25 -5.91
CA PHE A 351 -35.01 3.36 -5.05
C PHE A 351 -35.73 2.01 -4.93
N GLU A 352 -35.94 1.33 -6.05
CA GLU A 352 -36.58 0.01 -6.06
C GLU A 352 -35.81 -0.99 -5.19
N PHE A 353 -34.48 -1.08 -5.38
CA PHE A 353 -33.62 -1.94 -4.58
C PHE A 353 -33.63 -1.56 -3.09
N SER A 354 -33.72 -0.26 -2.77
CA SER A 354 -33.83 0.23 -1.39
C SER A 354 -35.11 -0.27 -0.72
N VAL A 355 -36.25 -0.15 -1.40
CA VAL A 355 -37.56 -0.61 -0.90
C VAL A 355 -37.57 -2.12 -0.70
N GLN A 356 -37.10 -2.88 -1.70
CA GLN A 356 -37.02 -4.34 -1.61
C GLN A 356 -36.15 -4.80 -0.44
N SER A 357 -34.99 -4.16 -0.25
CA SER A 357 -34.07 -4.47 0.85
C SER A 357 -34.70 -4.21 2.23
N GLN A 358 -35.45 -3.12 2.37
CA GLN A 358 -36.16 -2.78 3.61
C GLN A 358 -37.30 -3.75 3.93
N ILE A 359 -38.07 -4.17 2.92
CA ILE A 359 -39.13 -5.19 3.08
C ILE A 359 -38.51 -6.52 3.51
N LYS A 360 -37.46 -6.98 2.80
CA LYS A 360 -36.78 -8.24 3.11
C LYS A 360 -36.23 -8.26 4.53
N SER A 361 -35.56 -7.19 4.95
CA SER A 361 -34.97 -7.07 6.29
C SER A 361 -36.03 -7.14 7.41
N LYS A 362 -37.22 -6.56 7.19
CA LYS A 362 -38.31 -6.61 8.18
C LYS A 362 -38.98 -7.98 8.24
N LEU A 363 -39.23 -8.62 7.10
CA LEU A 363 -39.77 -9.99 7.06
C LEU A 363 -38.85 -10.99 7.79
N THR A 364 -37.53 -10.89 7.60
CA THR A 364 -36.56 -11.71 8.35
C THR A 364 -36.46 -11.36 9.84
N GLY A 365 -36.85 -10.15 10.24
CA GLY A 365 -36.93 -9.75 11.64
C GLY A 365 -38.21 -10.23 12.33
N ASP A 366 -39.33 -10.22 11.62
CA ASP A 366 -40.62 -10.73 12.10
C ASP A 366 -40.61 -12.27 12.23
N ASP A 367 -39.98 -13.00 11.31
CA ASP A 367 -39.79 -14.47 11.41
C ASP A 367 -38.99 -14.87 12.67
N GLN A 368 -38.04 -14.05 13.12
CA GLN A 368 -37.29 -14.29 14.36
C GLN A 368 -38.14 -13.97 15.61
N LEU A 369 -39.03 -12.97 15.54
CA LEU A 369 -39.97 -12.62 16.62
C LEU A 369 -41.10 -13.65 16.77
N GLU A 370 -41.63 -14.20 15.68
CA GLU A 370 -42.65 -15.26 15.72
C GLU A 370 -42.10 -16.58 16.31
N SER A 371 -40.80 -16.87 16.14
CA SER A 371 -40.15 -18.04 16.76
C SER A 371 -39.98 -17.94 18.29
N LEU A 372 -40.17 -16.74 18.86
CA LEU A 372 -40.00 -16.47 20.30
C LEU A 372 -41.34 -16.38 21.07
N CYS A 373 -42.48 -16.48 20.39
CA CYS A 373 -43.80 -16.52 21.03
C CYS A 373 -44.50 -17.87 20.80
N PRO A 374 -44.44 -18.83 21.75
CA PRO A 374 -45.36 -19.95 21.73
C PRO A 374 -46.76 -19.41 22.02
N MET A 375 -47.64 -19.56 21.03
CA MET A 375 -49.07 -19.31 21.13
C MET A 375 -49.70 -20.11 22.28
N GLY A 376 -49.90 -19.46 23.43
CA GLY A 376 -50.74 -19.96 24.52
C GLY A 376 -52.20 -19.64 24.23
N GLY A 377 -52.89 -20.57 23.57
CA GLY A 377 -54.33 -20.49 23.32
C GLY A 377 -55.12 -21.52 24.14
N LYS A 378 -55.99 -20.97 24.99
CA LYS A 378 -57.20 -21.54 25.63
C LYS A 378 -57.06 -22.62 26.70
#